data_AF-A0A2T6SQM4-F1
#
_entry.id   AF-A0A2T6SQM4-F1
#
_cell.length_a   1.000
_cell.length_b   1.000
_cell.length_c   1.000
_cell.angle_alpha   90.00
_cell.angle_beta   90.00
_cell.angle_gamma   90.00
#
_symmetry.space_group_name_H-M   'P 1'
#
loop_
_entity.id
_entity.type
_entity.pdbx_description
1 polymer ?
#
loop_
_entity_poly.entity_id
_entity_poly.type
_entity_poly.pdbx_seq_one_letter_code
_entity_poly.pdbx_strand_id
1 'polypeptide(L)'
;ANFALANYGSGALMGVTACDERDFEFANLYHIPIKVITQSSQNLPHTKEEVLKNSGEWSDLSSSVAREQIIAYFEKENLGKRVINYRLQDWGVSRQRYWGAPIPMIHCKHCGIVPETQLPVTLPADIVIDGEGNPLEKHASWKFAQCAKCNIE
;
A
#
# COMPACT_ATOMS: atom_id res chain seq x y z
N ALA A 1 -5.92 -11.05 -10.18
CA ALA A 1 -7.27 -10.80 -9.64
C ALA A 1 -7.38 -9.36 -9.20
N ASN A 2 -8.56 -8.76 -9.29
CA ASN A 2 -8.83 -7.36 -8.95
C ASN A 2 -8.77 -7.06 -7.44
N PHE A 3 -8.76 -8.08 -6.57
CA PHE A 3 -8.61 -7.91 -5.12
C PHE A 3 -7.14 -7.86 -4.65
N ALA A 4 -6.17 -8.20 -5.50
CA ALA A 4 -4.76 -8.06 -5.20
C ALA A 4 -4.31 -6.62 -5.53
N LEU A 5 -3.93 -5.86 -4.50
CA LEU A 5 -3.51 -4.48 -4.64
C LEU A 5 -2.02 -4.39 -4.94
N ALA A 6 -1.65 -3.87 -6.10
CA ALA A 6 -0.26 -3.78 -6.55
C ALA A 6 0.64 -2.97 -5.60
N ASN A 7 0.06 -2.02 -4.87
CA ASN A 7 0.75 -1.12 -3.94
C ASN A 7 0.72 -1.61 -2.47
N TYR A 8 0.26 -2.84 -2.21
CA TYR A 8 0.21 -3.39 -0.86
C TYR A 8 1.06 -4.67 -0.74
N GLY A 9 1.92 -4.73 0.28
CA GLY A 9 2.89 -5.82 0.44
C GLY A 9 3.84 -5.89 -0.76
N SER A 10 3.90 -7.04 -1.42
CA SER A 10 4.66 -7.23 -2.67
C SER A 10 3.82 -7.05 -3.94
N GLY A 11 2.54 -6.71 -3.81
CA GLY A 11 1.60 -6.68 -4.94
C GLY A 11 1.18 -8.06 -5.46
N ALA A 12 1.65 -9.15 -4.83
CA ALA A 12 1.32 -10.52 -5.15
C ALA A 12 0.96 -11.32 -3.89
N LEU A 13 0.07 -12.30 -4.05
CA LEU A 13 -0.44 -13.14 -2.96
C LEU A 13 -0.41 -14.60 -3.40
N MET A 14 -0.14 -15.51 -2.47
CA MET A 14 -0.34 -16.94 -2.66
C MET A 14 -1.76 -17.30 -2.24
N GLY A 15 -2.54 -17.90 -3.15
CA GLY A 15 -3.91 -18.33 -2.86
C GLY A 15 -3.95 -19.64 -2.08
N VAL A 16 -4.56 -19.67 -0.90
CA VAL A 16 -4.73 -20.87 -0.07
C VAL A 16 -6.21 -21.22 0.02
N THR A 17 -6.68 -21.91 -1.01
CA THR A 17 -8.09 -22.16 -1.32
C THR A 17 -8.90 -22.77 -0.18
N ALA A 18 -8.30 -23.58 0.70
CA ALA A 18 -9.04 -24.25 1.78
C ALA A 18 -9.04 -23.47 3.10
N CYS A 19 -8.21 -22.43 3.24
CA CYS A 19 -7.95 -21.76 4.53
C CYS A 19 -8.11 -20.23 4.51
N ASP A 20 -8.42 -19.64 3.35
CA ASP A 20 -8.79 -18.22 3.22
C ASP A 20 -10.17 -18.12 2.55
N GLU A 21 -11.05 -17.31 3.13
CA GLU A 21 -12.43 -17.12 2.64
C GLU A 21 -12.51 -16.57 1.22
N ARG A 22 -11.67 -15.57 0.89
CA ARG A 22 -11.67 -14.94 -0.43
C ARG A 22 -11.07 -15.87 -1.46
N ASP A 23 -10.01 -16.59 -1.10
CA ASP A 23 -9.40 -17.57 -2.00
C ASP A 23 -10.33 -18.77 -2.26
N PHE A 24 -11.12 -19.18 -1.26
CA PHE A 24 -12.12 -20.23 -1.41
C PHE A 24 -13.25 -19.81 -2.35
N GLU A 25 -13.81 -18.61 -2.17
CA GLU A 25 -14.82 -18.05 -3.08
C GLU A 25 -14.29 -17.93 -4.51
N PHE A 26 -13.07 -17.39 -4.65
CA PHE A 26 -12.41 -17.26 -5.95
C PHE A 26 -12.18 -18.64 -6.60
N ALA A 27 -11.71 -19.62 -5.83
CA ALA A 27 -11.48 -20.96 -6.34
C ALA A 27 -12.77 -21.63 -6.81
N ASN A 28 -13.87 -21.50 -6.06
CA ASN A 28 -15.17 -22.03 -6.47
C ASN A 28 -15.70 -21.36 -7.74
N LEU A 29 -15.60 -20.03 -7.83
CA LEU A 29 -16.05 -19.26 -8.99
C LEU A 29 -15.32 -19.65 -10.28
N TYR A 30 -14.01 -19.90 -10.18
CA TYR A 30 -13.16 -20.21 -11.33
C TYR A 30 -12.81 -21.70 -11.46
N HIS A 31 -13.48 -22.57 -10.69
CA HIS A 31 -13.26 -24.02 -10.69
C HIS A 31 -11.80 -24.45 -10.45
N ILE A 32 -11.10 -23.72 -9.58
CA ILE A 32 -9.74 -24.03 -9.16
C ILE A 32 -9.81 -25.12 -8.06
N PRO A 33 -8.94 -26.15 -8.09
CA PRO A 33 -8.96 -27.21 -7.08
C PRO A 33 -8.78 -26.68 -5.66
N ILE A 34 -9.67 -27.11 -4.75
CA ILE A 34 -9.56 -26.79 -3.33
C ILE A 34 -8.62 -27.79 -2.65
N LYS A 35 -7.42 -27.33 -2.25
CA LYS A 35 -6.42 -28.15 -1.56
C LYS A 35 -6.56 -28.08 -0.04
N VAL A 36 -7.06 -29.15 0.58
CA VAL A 36 -7.20 -29.26 2.04
C VAL A 36 -5.87 -29.66 2.70
N ILE A 37 -5.38 -28.80 3.59
CA ILE A 37 -4.12 -28.97 4.36
C ILE A 37 -4.35 -29.01 5.87
N THR A 38 -5.61 -29.14 6.30
CA THR A 38 -6.03 -29.24 7.70
C THR A 38 -6.54 -30.64 8.01
N GLN A 39 -6.55 -31.04 9.28
CA GLN A 39 -7.11 -32.33 9.68
C GLN A 39 -8.62 -32.43 9.43
N SER A 40 -9.37 -31.35 9.69
CA SER A 40 -10.78 -31.26 9.32
C SER A 40 -10.91 -31.02 7.81
N SER A 41 -11.79 -31.78 7.17
CA SER A 41 -12.23 -31.58 5.78
C SER A 41 -13.67 -31.09 5.67
N GLN A 42 -14.32 -30.82 6.81
CA GLN A 42 -15.72 -30.35 6.87
C GLN A 42 -15.77 -28.86 7.19
N ASN A 43 -16.71 -28.13 6.61
CA ASN A 43 -16.91 -26.68 6.82
C ASN A 43 -15.74 -25.81 6.31
N LEU A 44 -15.34 -26.04 5.06
CA LEU A 44 -14.39 -25.16 4.37
C LEU A 44 -15.03 -23.78 4.09
N PRO A 45 -14.25 -22.69 4.12
CA PRO A 45 -12.80 -22.64 4.40
C PRO A 45 -12.45 -22.57 5.90
N HIS A 46 -11.31 -23.12 6.28
CA HIS A 46 -10.80 -23.12 7.66
C HIS A 46 -9.87 -21.93 7.92
N THR A 47 -10.39 -20.88 8.56
CA THR A 47 -9.64 -19.63 8.85
C THR A 47 -8.99 -19.58 10.23
N LYS A 48 -9.21 -20.61 11.06
CA LYS A 48 -8.71 -20.69 12.44
C LYS A 48 -7.47 -21.58 12.56
N GLU A 49 -6.85 -21.49 13.73
CA GLU A 49 -5.74 -22.38 14.12
C GLU A 49 -6.17 -23.85 14.02
N GLU A 50 -5.41 -24.62 13.27
CA GLU A 50 -5.69 -26.03 12.98
C GLU A 50 -4.39 -26.83 12.96
N VAL A 51 -4.52 -28.16 13.02
CA VAL A 51 -3.39 -29.07 12.83
C VAL A 51 -3.21 -29.34 11.34
N LEU A 52 -1.97 -29.21 10.86
CA LEU A 52 -1.64 -29.40 9.46
C LEU A 52 -1.69 -30.87 9.06
N LYS A 53 -2.13 -31.11 7.83
CA LYS A 53 -2.13 -32.39 7.14
C LYS A 53 -1.58 -32.20 5.73
N ASN A 54 -1.06 -33.27 5.11
CA ASN A 54 -0.54 -33.24 3.74
C ASN A 54 0.56 -32.17 3.52
N SER A 55 1.36 -31.90 4.56
CA SER A 55 2.32 -30.79 4.60
C SER A 55 3.76 -31.26 4.83
N GLY A 56 4.09 -32.49 4.41
CA GLY A 56 5.43 -33.05 4.56
C GLY A 56 5.85 -33.16 6.03
N GLU A 57 7.05 -32.68 6.35
CA GLU A 57 7.64 -32.68 7.70
C GLU A 57 6.87 -31.81 8.71
N TRP A 58 6.02 -30.90 8.24
CA TRP A 58 5.18 -30.06 9.09
C TRP A 58 3.78 -30.64 9.34
N SER A 59 3.50 -31.85 8.85
CA SER A 59 2.24 -32.54 9.16
C SER A 59 2.16 -32.84 10.66
N ASP A 60 0.94 -32.86 11.20
CA ASP A 60 0.62 -33.09 12.62
C ASP A 60 1.10 -31.99 13.60
N LEU A 61 1.65 -30.89 13.09
CA LEU A 61 1.93 -29.68 13.87
C LEU A 61 0.75 -28.72 13.86
N SER A 62 0.60 -27.91 14.92
CA SER A 62 -0.31 -26.76 14.91
C SER A 62 0.19 -25.72 13.90
N SER A 63 -0.74 -25.01 13.26
CA SER A 63 -0.42 -24.00 12.25
C SER A 63 0.51 -22.88 12.75
N SER A 64 0.43 -22.52 14.03
CA SER A 64 1.29 -21.57 14.73
C SER A 64 2.73 -22.06 14.85
N VAL A 65 2.93 -23.32 15.27
CA VAL A 65 4.26 -23.94 15.39
C VAL A 65 4.86 -24.15 14.00
N ALA A 66 4.05 -24.68 13.07
CA ALA A 66 4.48 -24.89 11.69
C ALA A 66 4.89 -23.57 11.02
N ARG A 67 4.16 -22.47 11.24
CA ARG A 67 4.51 -21.15 10.69
C ARG A 67 5.92 -20.71 11.12
N GLU A 68 6.27 -20.81 12.39
CA GLU A 68 7.60 -20.40 12.86
C GLU A 68 8.70 -21.32 12.29
N GLN A 69 8.44 -22.63 12.19
CA GLN A 69 9.40 -23.57 11.58
C GLN A 69 9.59 -23.34 10.07
N ILE A 70 8.51 -23.08 9.33
CA ILE A 70 8.55 -22.79 7.90
C ILE A 70 9.30 -21.48 7.65
N ILE A 71 9.07 -20.44 8.46
CA ILE A 71 9.83 -19.18 8.36
C ILE A 71 11.33 -19.44 8.53
N ALA A 72 11.72 -20.20 9.58
CA ALA A 72 13.12 -20.53 9.82
C ALA A 72 13.74 -21.35 8.68
N TYR A 73 12.99 -22.29 8.10
CA TYR A 73 13.42 -23.06 6.93
C TYR A 73 13.65 -22.15 5.71
N PHE A 74 12.72 -21.25 5.41
CA PHE A 74 12.84 -20.33 4.28
C PHE A 74 14.05 -19.41 4.40
N GLU A 75 14.37 -18.94 5.60
CA GLU A 75 15.55 -18.12 5.87
C GLU A 75 16.85 -18.93 5.74
N LYS A 76 16.89 -20.15 6.26
CA LYS A 76 18.06 -21.04 6.17
C LYS A 76 18.40 -21.39 4.72
N GLU A 77 17.39 -21.71 3.91
CA GLU A 77 17.56 -22.13 2.52
C GLU A 77 17.64 -20.94 1.53
N ASN A 78 17.64 -19.70 2.03
CA ASN A 78 17.62 -18.47 1.21
C ASN A 78 16.46 -18.40 0.20
N LEU A 79 15.32 -19.01 0.52
CA LEU A 79 14.09 -18.98 -0.29
C LEU A 79 13.21 -17.77 0.03
N GLY A 80 13.44 -17.12 1.17
CA GLY A 80 12.70 -15.95 1.61
C GLY A 80 13.24 -15.40 2.93
N LYS A 81 12.56 -14.38 3.44
CA LYS A 81 12.87 -13.77 4.75
C LYS A 81 11.61 -13.34 5.46
N ARG A 82 11.63 -13.31 6.80
CA ARG A 82 10.53 -12.74 7.60
C ARG A 82 10.37 -11.25 7.29
N VAL A 83 9.14 -10.83 7.05
CA VAL A 83 8.79 -9.41 6.83
C VAL A 83 7.57 -9.07 7.68
N ILE A 84 7.64 -7.92 8.36
CA ILE A 84 6.52 -7.35 9.10
C ILE A 84 5.94 -6.23 8.24
N ASN A 85 4.64 -6.32 7.94
CA ASN A 85 3.92 -5.34 7.14
C ASN A 85 2.83 -4.67 7.97
N TYR A 86 2.53 -3.40 7.64
CA TYR A 86 1.46 -2.63 8.26
C TYR A 86 0.38 -2.29 7.23
N ARG A 87 -0.87 -2.25 7.68
CA ARG A 87 -1.99 -1.71 6.89
C ARG A 87 -1.97 -0.18 6.80
N LEU A 88 -1.17 0.46 7.65
CA LEU A 88 -1.02 1.92 7.68
C LEU A 88 -0.43 2.41 6.35
N GLN A 89 -1.04 3.46 5.80
CA GLN A 89 -0.59 4.11 4.58
C GLN A 89 -0.01 5.49 4.91
N ASP A 90 0.84 5.99 4.01
CA ASP A 90 1.37 7.33 4.11
C ASP A 90 0.25 8.38 4.07
N TRP A 91 0.44 9.46 4.82
CA TRP A 91 -0.54 10.52 4.89
C TRP A 91 -0.38 11.47 3.70
N GLY A 92 -1.29 11.35 2.73
CA GLY A 92 -1.43 12.34 1.68
C GLY A 92 -1.99 13.66 2.23
N VAL A 93 -1.14 14.68 2.38
CA VAL A 93 -1.51 16.01 2.90
C VAL A 93 -1.98 16.98 1.82
N SER A 94 -1.54 16.80 0.57
CA SER A 94 -1.82 17.72 -0.54
C SER A 94 -3.30 17.76 -0.92
N ARG A 95 -3.86 18.94 -1.15
CA ARG A 95 -5.27 19.15 -1.53
C ARG A 95 -5.39 20.13 -2.69
N GLN A 96 -6.27 19.84 -3.63
CA GLN A 96 -6.63 20.75 -4.73
C GLN A 96 -7.73 21.71 -4.25
N ARG A 97 -7.42 22.54 -3.25
CA ARG A 97 -8.35 23.50 -2.64
C ARG A 97 -7.60 24.81 -2.37
N TYR A 98 -8.29 25.93 -2.58
CA TYR A 98 -7.74 27.25 -2.28
C TYR A 98 -7.62 27.49 -0.76
N TRP A 99 -8.68 27.17 0.00
CA TRP A 99 -8.74 27.47 1.43
C TRP A 99 -7.95 26.47 2.28
N GLY A 100 -6.63 26.65 2.35
CA GLY A 100 -5.71 25.84 3.16
C GLY A 100 -4.31 26.46 3.19
N ALA A 101 -3.44 25.95 4.06
CA ALA A 101 -2.06 26.43 4.11
C ALA A 101 -1.31 26.06 2.80
N PRO A 102 -0.72 27.02 2.08
CA PRO A 102 0.12 26.71 0.93
C PRO A 102 1.27 25.79 1.29
N ILE A 103 1.57 24.83 0.41
CA ILE A 103 2.72 23.95 0.56
C ILE A 103 3.97 24.75 0.16
N PRO A 104 4.95 24.96 1.05
CA PRO A 104 6.09 25.85 0.82
C PRO A 104 7.17 25.17 -0.04
N MET A 105 6.80 24.78 -1.26
CA MET A 105 7.69 24.14 -2.23
C MET A 105 7.59 24.88 -3.57
N ILE A 106 8.74 25.10 -4.21
CA ILE A 106 8.87 25.73 -5.53
C ILE A 106 9.28 24.66 -6.54
N HIS A 107 8.65 24.67 -7.71
CA HIS A 107 9.01 23.82 -8.83
C HIS A 107 9.97 24.55 -9.76
N CYS A 108 11.28 24.29 -9.65
CA CYS A 108 12.30 24.86 -10.53
C CYS A 108 12.62 23.92 -11.70
N LYS A 109 12.69 24.45 -12.93
CA LYS A 109 13.04 23.66 -14.13
C LYS A 109 14.47 23.10 -14.11
N HIS A 110 15.39 23.74 -13.40
CA HIS A 110 16.80 23.32 -13.32
C HIS A 110 17.11 22.48 -12.08
N CYS A 111 16.51 22.81 -10.93
CA CYS A 111 16.82 22.19 -9.63
C CYS A 111 15.79 21.16 -9.17
N GLY A 112 14.64 21.05 -9.85
CA GLY A 112 13.53 20.21 -9.41
C GLY A 112 12.71 20.89 -8.31
N ILE A 113 12.18 20.08 -7.39
CA ILE A 113 11.36 20.54 -6.27
C ILE A 113 12.30 21.03 -5.15
N VAL A 114 12.18 22.31 -4.77
CA VAL A 114 13.00 22.94 -3.72
C VAL A 114 12.10 23.60 -2.67
N PRO A 115 12.52 23.69 -1.40
CA PRO A 115 11.74 24.38 -0.38
C PRO A 115 11.73 25.90 -0.62
N GLU A 116 10.60 26.53 -0.32
CA GLU A 116 10.53 27.98 -0.16
C GLU A 116 11.14 28.35 1.20
N THR A 117 12.02 29.35 1.20
CA THR A 117 12.71 29.85 2.40
C THR A 117 12.06 31.11 2.96
N GLN A 118 11.30 31.85 2.15
CA GLN A 118 10.57 33.05 2.54
C GLN A 118 9.18 32.66 3.07
N LEU A 119 9.11 32.36 4.37
CA LEU A 119 7.88 32.00 5.06
C LEU A 119 7.26 33.20 5.80
N PRO A 120 5.92 33.28 5.93
CA PRO A 120 4.93 32.32 5.42
C PRO A 120 4.61 32.54 3.94
N VAL A 121 4.34 31.45 3.22
CA VAL A 121 3.72 31.53 1.89
C VAL A 121 2.24 31.86 2.08
N THR A 122 1.86 33.11 1.81
CA THR A 122 0.50 33.60 2.00
C THR A 122 -0.39 33.30 0.81
N LEU A 123 -1.67 33.02 1.05
CA LEU A 123 -2.68 32.92 -0.03
C LEU A 123 -2.98 34.31 -0.62
N PRO A 124 -3.26 34.40 -1.94
CA PRO A 124 -3.68 35.65 -2.57
C PRO A 124 -5.14 35.96 -2.20
N ALA A 125 -5.44 37.19 -1.79
CA ALA A 125 -6.80 37.60 -1.42
C ALA A 125 -7.73 37.78 -2.64
N ASP A 126 -7.14 38.07 -3.79
CA ASP A 126 -7.77 38.39 -5.07
C ASP A 126 -7.96 37.15 -5.95
N ILE A 127 -8.69 36.16 -5.45
CA ILE A 127 -8.96 34.92 -6.19
C ILE A 127 -10.45 34.74 -6.52
N VAL A 128 -10.72 34.27 -7.73
CA VAL A 128 -12.07 33.88 -8.15
C VAL A 128 -12.20 32.37 -8.02
N ILE A 129 -13.15 31.91 -7.20
CA ILE A 129 -13.42 30.48 -7.00
C ILE A 129 -14.63 30.12 -7.85
N ASP A 130 -14.38 29.49 -9.00
CA ASP A 130 -15.41 29.07 -9.96
C ASP A 130 -15.91 27.63 -9.74
N GLY A 131 -15.30 26.90 -8.80
CA GLY A 131 -15.66 25.52 -8.47
C GLY A 131 -14.94 24.46 -9.33
N GLU A 132 -14.15 24.87 -10.31
CA GLU A 132 -13.42 23.97 -11.22
C GLU A 132 -11.90 24.03 -11.01
N GLY A 133 -11.30 22.88 -10.69
CA GLY A 133 -9.85 22.73 -10.55
C GLY A 133 -9.27 23.40 -9.30
N ASN A 134 -7.96 23.68 -9.33
CA ASN A 134 -7.29 24.43 -8.28
C ASN A 134 -7.27 25.93 -8.64
N PRO A 135 -7.97 26.80 -7.88
CA PRO A 135 -8.01 28.24 -8.19
C PRO A 135 -6.62 28.90 -8.23
N LEU A 136 -5.67 28.41 -7.42
CA LEU A 136 -4.30 28.96 -7.35
C LEU A 136 -3.52 28.78 -8.67
N GLU A 137 -3.88 27.79 -9.47
CA GLU A 137 -3.25 27.55 -10.78
C GLU A 137 -3.64 28.62 -11.81
N LYS A 138 -4.87 29.13 -11.70
CA LYS A 138 -5.43 30.19 -12.56
C LYS A 138 -4.94 31.58 -12.15
N HIS A 139 -4.37 31.72 -10.96
CA HIS A 139 -3.88 33.00 -10.47
C HIS A 139 -2.69 33.49 -11.30
N ALA A 140 -2.74 34.76 -11.72
CA ALA A 140 -1.80 35.32 -12.69
C ALA A 140 -0.37 35.44 -12.15
N SER A 141 -0.18 35.81 -10.89
CA SER A 141 1.16 36.08 -10.32
C SER A 141 1.61 35.10 -9.23
N TRP A 142 0.71 34.71 -8.32
CA TRP A 142 1.02 33.94 -7.11
C TRP A 142 1.88 32.68 -7.29
N LYS A 143 1.72 31.95 -8.41
CA LYS A 143 2.46 30.71 -8.68
C LYS A 143 3.91 30.93 -9.13
N PHE A 144 4.30 32.16 -9.43
CA PHE A 144 5.64 32.49 -9.89
C PHE A 144 6.50 32.90 -8.71
N ALA A 145 7.66 32.25 -8.57
CA ALA A 145 8.61 32.49 -7.49
C ALA A 145 10.03 32.19 -7.99
N GLN A 146 11.02 32.92 -7.47
CA GLN A 146 12.42 32.65 -7.78
C GLN A 146 12.90 31.43 -7.01
N CYS A 147 13.62 30.53 -7.69
CA CYS A 147 14.19 29.36 -7.05
C CYS A 147 15.23 29.77 -5.99
N ALA A 148 15.03 29.37 -4.73
CA ALA A 148 15.95 29.64 -3.63
C ALA A 148 17.39 29.06 -3.83
N LYS A 149 17.59 28.17 -4.81
CA LYS A 149 18.88 27.54 -5.09
C LYS A 149 19.65 28.19 -6.25
N CYS A 150 18.96 28.58 -7.33
CA CYS A 150 19.60 29.10 -8.54
C CYS A 150 19.15 30.51 -8.93
N ASN A 151 18.21 31.12 -8.20
CA ASN A 151 17.65 32.45 -8.43
C ASN A 151 17.02 32.66 -9.82
N ILE A 152 16.62 31.58 -10.48
CA ILE A 152 15.86 31.60 -11.74
C ILE A 152 14.38 31.39 -11.40
N GLU A 153 13.51 32.10 -12.12
CA GLU A 153 12.04 31.95 -12.09
C GLU A 153 11.56 30.68 -12.82
#